data_AF-A0A933RHX9-F1
#
_entry.id   AF-A0A933RHX9-F1
#
_cell.length_a   1.000
_cell.length_b   1.000
_cell.length_c   1.000
_cell.angle_alpha   90.00
_cell.angle_beta   90.00
_cell.angle_gamma   90.00
#
_symmetry.space_group_name_H-M   'P 1'
#
loop_
_entity.id
_entity.type
_entity.pdbx_description
1 polymer ?
#
loop_
_entity_poly.entity_id
_entity_poly.type
_entity_poly.pdbx_seq_one_letter_code
_entity_poly.pdbx_strand_id
1 'polypeptide(L)'
;MERPRFTLGLLTALLAVLAVAPAAASAASAARMAKADAHASAFKRSASKTPVYDPAPPAGAQVLKYKFGPMKIQPGQNIIDIDVQKERPSEDGWIVGFRPGLVDSKTGKSPNVAEVHLHHAVWLVDFKPTFAAGEEKTYFNAPAGYGWRYTTKQQWMLNHMIHDLVGQPHEVDLTYTLYFIPDSAPEAAGIKEIKTQWMDVQGIKPYPVFDAIKGQGTKGRFTYPDQAPNAYKADGKVRNRWTVDRDATLVVTAGHLHPGGLWTDLNLTRDGKTVRLFRSRANYFEPAGAVSWDVAMSATGKDWRVAVKKGDVLSTNATYDTTKASWYEVMGIMVVGITNGPDGGVDPFTGQVDQTDYLTHGRLKENIEPRGAGKPNAAFRNALKLRPGPFKSKVTIKNFVYKPGDLTLRGTQGAPPQVRQGQSLTFVNQDDPLTVRFHTITSCKAPCNRGSGIRYPLADGQNVFDSGELGFGLTISTVGLYDNGDAKTPITAAIDTPAAKEKCAKNGATST
;
A
#
# COMPACT_ATOMS: atom_id res chain seq x y z
N MET A 1 87.66 -27.89 -9.30
CA MET A 1 87.57 -26.64 -8.50
C MET A 1 86.24 -25.98 -8.83
N GLU A 2 85.47 -25.71 -7.78
CA GLU A 2 84.37 -24.73 -7.59
C GLU A 2 83.11 -24.71 -8.50
N ARG A 3 81.95 -24.80 -7.83
CA ARG A 3 80.61 -24.42 -8.31
C ARG A 3 80.50 -22.89 -8.42
N PRO A 4 79.56 -22.35 -9.24
CA PRO A 4 78.37 -21.68 -8.66
C PRO A 4 77.09 -21.82 -9.53
N ARG A 5 75.90 -22.07 -8.97
CA ARG A 5 74.84 -21.19 -8.37
C ARG A 5 73.64 -20.98 -9.31
N PHE A 6 72.48 -21.42 -8.83
CA PHE A 6 71.14 -21.12 -9.35
C PHE A 6 70.80 -19.63 -9.23
N THR A 7 70.08 -19.08 -10.22
CA THR A 7 69.12 -17.98 -10.00
C THR A 7 67.84 -18.24 -10.78
N LEU A 8 66.81 -18.60 -10.00
CA LEU A 8 65.40 -18.53 -10.32
C LEU A 8 64.96 -17.06 -10.18
N GLY A 9 64.24 -16.50 -11.16
CA GLY A 9 63.59 -15.21 -10.97
C GLY A 9 63.14 -14.51 -12.25
N LEU A 10 61.89 -14.76 -12.65
CA LEU A 10 60.96 -13.72 -13.15
C LEU A 10 59.62 -14.38 -13.47
N LEU A 11 58.62 -14.32 -12.57
CA LEU A 11 57.19 -14.38 -12.93
C LEU A 11 56.30 -14.16 -11.69
N THR A 12 56.29 -12.94 -11.14
CA THR A 12 55.28 -12.54 -10.14
C THR A 12 55.16 -11.02 -10.09
N ALA A 13 54.46 -10.42 -11.05
CA ALA A 13 53.99 -9.03 -10.94
C ALA A 13 52.86 -8.73 -11.94
N LEU A 14 51.73 -9.44 -11.87
CA LEU A 14 50.49 -8.97 -12.52
C LEU A 14 49.23 -9.69 -11.99
N LEU A 15 49.00 -9.69 -10.68
CA LEU A 15 47.75 -10.21 -10.09
C LEU A 15 47.47 -9.55 -8.73
N ALA A 16 47.25 -8.23 -8.72
CA ALA A 16 46.87 -7.51 -7.49
C ALA A 16 45.91 -6.33 -7.70
N VAL A 17 45.25 -6.20 -8.86
CA VAL A 17 44.36 -5.03 -9.14
C VAL A 17 42.89 -5.39 -9.39
N LEU A 18 42.49 -6.66 -9.43
CA LEU A 18 41.12 -7.03 -9.83
C LEU A 18 40.13 -7.37 -8.70
N ALA A 19 40.52 -7.31 -7.44
CA ALA A 19 39.60 -7.60 -6.32
C ALA A 19 38.91 -6.35 -5.71
N VAL A 20 39.26 -5.13 -6.14
CA VAL A 20 38.71 -3.87 -5.57
C VAL A 20 37.43 -3.39 -6.30
N ALA A 21 37.14 -3.94 -7.48
CA ALA A 21 36.03 -3.49 -8.33
C ALA A 21 34.60 -3.76 -7.80
N PRO A 22 34.27 -4.91 -7.17
CA PRO A 22 32.90 -5.20 -6.75
C PRO A 22 32.44 -4.31 -5.58
N ALA A 23 33.32 -4.05 -4.62
CA ALA A 23 33.03 -3.22 -3.45
C ALA A 23 32.78 -1.74 -3.82
N ALA A 24 33.56 -1.21 -4.77
CA ALA A 24 33.41 0.17 -5.25
C ALA A 24 32.09 0.38 -6.04
N ALA A 25 31.72 -0.57 -6.91
CA ALA A 25 30.46 -0.50 -7.66
C ALA A 25 29.23 -0.57 -6.74
N SER A 26 29.32 -1.41 -5.69
CA SER A 26 28.25 -1.58 -4.71
C SER A 26 28.08 -0.36 -3.79
N ALA A 27 29.18 0.24 -3.34
CA ALA A 27 29.16 1.49 -2.58
C ALA A 27 28.61 2.67 -3.41
N ALA A 28 28.95 2.75 -4.70
CA ALA A 28 28.40 3.74 -5.62
C ALA A 28 26.89 3.58 -5.83
N SER A 29 26.40 2.33 -5.93
CA SER A 29 24.97 2.03 -6.01
C SER A 29 24.24 2.47 -4.75
N ALA A 30 24.74 2.09 -3.57
CA ALA A 30 24.15 2.48 -2.28
C ALA A 30 24.11 4.01 -2.10
N ALA A 31 25.18 4.73 -2.47
CA ALA A 31 25.24 6.19 -2.41
C ALA A 31 24.24 6.85 -3.39
N ARG A 32 24.07 6.28 -4.59
CA ARG A 32 23.08 6.75 -5.58
C ARG A 32 21.66 6.55 -5.07
N MET A 33 21.35 5.40 -4.48
CA MET A 33 20.05 5.11 -3.88
C MET A 33 19.76 6.02 -2.69
N ALA A 34 20.75 6.27 -1.82
CA ALA A 34 20.60 7.21 -0.70
C ALA A 34 20.31 8.65 -1.18
N LYS A 35 20.96 9.11 -2.25
CA LYS A 35 20.64 10.40 -2.88
C LYS A 35 19.22 10.42 -3.46
N ALA A 36 18.82 9.34 -4.15
CA ALA A 36 17.45 9.23 -4.67
C ALA A 36 16.42 9.30 -3.54
N ASP A 37 16.63 8.55 -2.45
CA ASP A 37 15.76 8.54 -1.27
C ASP A 37 15.71 9.92 -0.58
N ALA A 38 16.85 10.63 -0.53
CA ALA A 38 16.92 11.98 0.03
C ALA A 38 16.10 13.01 -0.76
N HIS A 39 15.86 12.78 -2.06
CA HIS A 39 15.06 13.65 -2.93
C HIS A 39 13.70 13.06 -3.30
N ALA A 40 13.38 11.85 -2.82
CA ALA A 40 12.10 11.22 -3.06
C ALA A 40 10.98 12.11 -2.54
N SER A 41 9.97 12.29 -3.38
CA SER A 41 8.74 12.97 -3.03
C SER A 41 7.61 12.20 -3.67
N ALA A 42 6.57 12.05 -2.89
CA ALA A 42 5.36 11.43 -3.35
C ALA A 42 4.76 12.34 -4.44
N PHE A 43 4.83 13.67 -4.31
CA PHE A 43 4.27 14.65 -5.27
C PHE A 43 5.11 14.93 -6.54
N LYS A 44 5.95 13.98 -6.95
CA LYS A 44 6.73 14.07 -8.19
C LYS A 44 6.77 12.70 -8.82
N ARG A 45 6.76 12.68 -10.15
CA ARG A 45 7.07 11.47 -10.92
C ARG A 45 8.44 10.93 -10.49
N SER A 46 8.53 9.62 -10.35
CA SER A 46 9.81 8.95 -10.10
C SER A 46 10.79 9.23 -11.25
N ALA A 47 11.97 9.74 -10.89
CA ALA A 47 13.07 9.91 -11.83
C ALA A 47 13.84 8.60 -12.08
N SER A 48 13.58 7.56 -11.28
CA SER A 48 14.25 6.27 -11.38
C SER A 48 13.76 5.51 -12.61
N LYS A 49 14.69 5.00 -13.42
CA LYS A 49 14.42 4.02 -14.48
C LYS A 49 14.54 2.61 -13.89
N THR A 50 13.65 2.28 -12.98
CA THR A 50 13.60 0.95 -12.36
C THR A 50 13.22 -0.07 -13.43
N PRO A 51 14.02 -1.12 -13.66
CA PRO A 51 13.72 -2.14 -14.66
C PRO A 51 12.44 -2.91 -14.27
N VAL A 52 11.64 -3.26 -15.28
CA VAL A 52 10.49 -4.15 -15.10
C VAL A 52 10.95 -5.59 -15.27
N TYR A 53 10.66 -6.44 -14.29
CA TYR A 53 10.85 -7.88 -14.30
C TYR A 53 9.49 -8.56 -14.12
N ASP A 54 8.85 -8.88 -15.24
CA ASP A 54 7.64 -9.70 -15.33
C ASP A 54 7.96 -10.94 -16.17
N PRO A 55 8.45 -12.03 -15.55
CA PRO A 55 8.80 -13.23 -16.28
C PRO A 55 7.56 -13.89 -16.88
N ALA A 56 7.71 -14.45 -18.08
CA ALA A 56 6.71 -15.34 -18.67
C ALA A 56 6.49 -16.60 -17.81
N PRO A 57 5.40 -17.36 -18.01
CA PRO A 57 5.22 -18.64 -17.34
C PRO A 57 6.43 -19.55 -17.57
N PRO A 58 7.02 -20.16 -16.52
CA PRO A 58 8.13 -21.08 -16.69
C PRO A 58 7.68 -22.37 -17.38
N ALA A 59 8.65 -23.19 -17.81
CA ALA A 59 8.36 -24.52 -18.35
C ALA A 59 7.51 -25.35 -17.38
N GLY A 60 6.59 -26.16 -17.92
CA GLY A 60 5.64 -26.95 -17.13
C GLY A 60 4.48 -26.14 -16.51
N ALA A 61 4.52 -24.80 -16.53
CA ALA A 61 3.46 -23.99 -15.94
C ALA A 61 2.26 -23.83 -16.88
N GLN A 62 1.08 -24.17 -16.35
CA GLN A 62 -0.22 -23.78 -16.88
C GLN A 62 -0.51 -22.32 -16.54
N VAL A 63 -1.20 -21.62 -17.43
CA VAL A 63 -1.72 -20.27 -17.18
C VAL A 63 -3.21 -20.37 -16.87
N LEU A 64 -3.54 -20.33 -15.58
CA LEU A 64 -4.91 -20.47 -15.09
C LEU A 64 -5.48 -19.10 -14.76
N LYS A 65 -6.69 -18.80 -15.24
CA LYS A 65 -7.36 -17.50 -15.02
C LYS A 65 -8.62 -17.73 -14.21
N TYR A 66 -8.73 -17.00 -13.12
CA TYR A 66 -9.85 -17.08 -12.19
C TYR A 66 -10.48 -15.72 -11.94
N LYS A 67 -11.72 -15.77 -11.46
CA LYS A 67 -12.51 -14.63 -11.05
C LYS A 67 -13.11 -14.82 -9.66
N PHE A 68 -13.44 -13.71 -9.04
CA PHE A 68 -14.33 -13.60 -7.89
C PHE A 68 -15.30 -12.45 -8.16
N GLY A 69 -16.58 -12.78 -8.25
CA GLY A 69 -17.63 -11.85 -8.64
C GLY A 69 -18.79 -12.56 -9.36
N PRO A 70 -19.72 -11.79 -9.94
CA PRO A 70 -19.75 -10.32 -9.96
C PRO A 70 -20.04 -9.73 -8.58
N MET A 71 -19.25 -8.73 -8.18
CA MET A 71 -19.47 -7.93 -6.97
C MET A 71 -20.21 -6.65 -7.32
N LYS A 72 -21.27 -6.34 -6.57
CA LYS A 72 -22.02 -5.09 -6.71
C LYS A 72 -21.46 -4.05 -5.75
N ILE A 73 -20.81 -3.04 -6.30
CA ILE A 73 -20.23 -1.94 -5.53
C ILE A 73 -21.27 -0.82 -5.42
N GLN A 74 -21.61 -0.45 -4.19
CA GLN A 74 -22.57 0.62 -3.94
C GLN A 74 -21.92 2.00 -4.10
N PRO A 75 -22.71 3.05 -4.41
CA PRO A 75 -22.21 4.42 -4.45
C PRO A 75 -21.51 4.84 -3.14
N GLY A 76 -20.23 5.22 -3.24
CA GLY A 76 -19.35 5.63 -2.15
C GLY A 76 -19.02 4.53 -1.14
N GLN A 77 -19.09 3.27 -1.57
CA GLN A 77 -18.74 2.13 -0.72
C GLN A 77 -17.30 2.23 -0.22
N ASN A 78 -17.14 2.09 1.09
CA ASN A 78 -15.84 2.01 1.77
C ASN A 78 -15.89 0.87 2.82
N ILE A 79 -15.93 -0.38 2.37
CA ILE A 79 -16.10 -1.57 3.23
C ILE A 79 -15.13 -2.66 2.83
N ILE A 80 -14.61 -3.34 3.85
CA ILE A 80 -13.90 -4.61 3.72
C ILE A 80 -14.91 -5.75 3.80
N ASP A 81 -14.85 -6.68 2.86
CA ASP A 81 -15.62 -7.91 2.85
C ASP A 81 -14.68 -9.11 2.89
N ILE A 82 -15.12 -10.21 3.52
CA ILE A 82 -14.37 -11.48 3.52
C ILE A 82 -15.27 -12.60 3.02
N ASP A 83 -14.89 -13.17 1.87
CA ASP A 83 -15.67 -14.18 1.18
C ASP A 83 -14.87 -15.44 0.90
N VAL A 84 -15.56 -16.58 0.73
CA VAL A 84 -14.92 -17.83 0.31
C VAL A 84 -14.61 -17.78 -1.18
N GLN A 85 -13.33 -17.99 -1.53
CA GLN A 85 -12.91 -18.10 -2.92
C GLN A 85 -13.07 -19.54 -3.42
N LYS A 86 -14.01 -19.73 -4.35
CA LYS A 86 -14.34 -21.06 -4.89
C LYS A 86 -13.49 -21.46 -6.08
N GLU A 87 -13.16 -20.52 -6.96
CA GLU A 87 -12.35 -20.83 -8.14
C GLU A 87 -10.88 -21.01 -7.74
N ARG A 88 -10.27 -22.13 -8.14
CA ARG A 88 -8.89 -22.51 -7.78
C ARG A 88 -8.45 -23.71 -8.61
N PRO A 89 -7.15 -24.05 -8.66
CA PRO A 89 -6.69 -25.24 -9.38
C PRO A 89 -7.38 -26.51 -8.86
N SER A 90 -7.76 -27.39 -9.78
CA SER A 90 -8.50 -28.63 -9.46
C SER A 90 -7.61 -29.79 -9.03
N GLU A 91 -6.29 -29.63 -9.10
CA GLU A 91 -5.29 -30.63 -8.75
C GLU A 91 -4.19 -29.99 -7.87
N ASP A 92 -3.46 -30.83 -7.15
CA ASP A 92 -2.35 -30.39 -6.29
C ASP A 92 -1.15 -29.95 -7.15
N GLY A 93 -0.37 -28.99 -6.65
CA GLY A 93 0.76 -28.45 -7.42
C GLY A 93 1.42 -27.24 -6.78
N TRP A 94 1.95 -26.36 -7.62
CA TRP A 94 2.79 -25.24 -7.21
C TRP A 94 2.35 -23.96 -7.89
N ILE A 95 2.09 -22.92 -7.10
CA ILE A 95 1.90 -21.57 -7.62
C ILE A 95 3.29 -20.93 -7.72
N VAL A 96 3.69 -20.57 -8.92
CA VAL A 96 4.99 -19.94 -9.22
C VAL A 96 4.84 -18.51 -9.74
N GLY A 97 3.61 -18.09 -10.03
CA GLY A 97 3.27 -16.71 -10.37
C GLY A 97 1.83 -16.38 -10.00
N PHE A 98 1.58 -15.16 -9.57
CA PHE A 98 0.24 -14.66 -9.19
C PHE A 98 0.08 -13.22 -9.68
N ARG A 99 -0.91 -12.97 -10.54
CA ARG A 99 -1.20 -11.66 -11.15
C ARG A 99 -2.63 -11.25 -10.84
N PRO A 100 -2.86 -10.36 -9.85
CA PRO A 100 -4.18 -9.87 -9.51
C PRO A 100 -4.63 -8.77 -10.47
N GLY A 101 -5.94 -8.55 -10.56
CA GLY A 101 -6.54 -7.47 -11.33
C GLY A 101 -8.01 -7.27 -10.98
N LEU A 102 -8.60 -6.23 -11.57
CA LEU A 102 -10.02 -5.89 -11.43
C LEU A 102 -10.56 -5.57 -12.83
N VAL A 103 -11.75 -6.09 -13.15
CA VAL A 103 -12.45 -5.81 -14.40
C VAL A 103 -13.92 -5.49 -14.14
N ASP A 104 -14.51 -4.65 -14.98
CA ASP A 104 -15.96 -4.50 -15.06
C ASP A 104 -16.59 -5.82 -15.54
N SER A 105 -17.59 -6.33 -14.82
CA SER A 105 -18.15 -7.67 -15.06
C SER A 105 -18.86 -7.79 -16.41
N LYS A 106 -19.33 -6.67 -16.98
CA LYS A 106 -20.06 -6.67 -18.26
C LYS A 106 -19.14 -6.58 -19.47
N THR A 107 -18.10 -5.75 -19.37
CA THR A 107 -17.20 -5.44 -20.47
C THR A 107 -15.90 -6.23 -20.43
N GLY A 108 -15.54 -6.79 -19.27
CA GLY A 108 -14.26 -7.48 -19.05
C GLY A 108 -13.03 -6.56 -19.10
N LYS A 109 -13.23 -5.23 -19.13
CA LYS A 109 -12.16 -4.24 -19.18
C LYS A 109 -11.83 -3.75 -17.77
N SER A 110 -10.58 -3.43 -17.51
CA SER A 110 -10.21 -2.76 -16.26
C SER A 110 -10.87 -1.38 -16.18
N PRO A 111 -11.66 -1.10 -15.13
CA PRO A 111 -12.27 0.20 -14.94
C PRO A 111 -11.21 1.24 -14.61
N ASN A 112 -11.46 2.51 -14.92
CA ASN A 112 -10.55 3.58 -14.52
C ASN A 112 -10.56 3.71 -12.99
N VAL A 113 -9.39 3.82 -12.37
CA VAL A 113 -9.29 3.89 -10.91
C VAL A 113 -9.82 5.18 -10.31
N ALA A 114 -10.14 6.20 -11.12
CA ALA A 114 -10.86 7.39 -10.69
C ALA A 114 -12.39 7.19 -10.61
N GLU A 115 -12.90 6.03 -11.04
CA GLU A 115 -14.32 5.66 -10.99
C GLU A 115 -14.54 4.59 -9.93
N VAL A 116 -13.92 3.42 -10.11
CA VAL A 116 -13.95 2.31 -9.16
C VAL A 116 -12.58 1.65 -9.13
N HIS A 117 -12.06 1.36 -7.95
CA HIS A 117 -10.71 0.83 -7.82
C HIS A 117 -10.58 -0.30 -6.80
N LEU A 118 -9.55 -1.11 -6.98
CA LEU A 118 -9.17 -2.14 -6.03
C LEU A 118 -8.29 -1.49 -4.95
N HIS A 119 -8.87 -1.18 -3.79
CA HIS A 119 -8.11 -0.61 -2.68
C HIS A 119 -7.15 -1.65 -2.11
N HIS A 120 -7.69 -2.81 -1.72
CA HIS A 120 -6.88 -4.00 -1.51
C HIS A 120 -7.67 -5.30 -1.72
N ALA A 121 -6.95 -6.38 -2.00
CA ALA A 121 -7.41 -7.75 -1.95
C ALA A 121 -6.30 -8.62 -1.35
N VAL A 122 -6.62 -9.45 -0.37
CA VAL A 122 -5.72 -10.39 0.29
C VAL A 122 -6.31 -11.79 0.20
N TRP A 123 -5.61 -12.69 -0.48
CA TRP A 123 -5.96 -14.10 -0.52
C TRP A 123 -5.41 -14.78 0.73
N LEU A 124 -6.34 -15.17 1.60
CA LEU A 124 -6.07 -15.94 2.80
C LEU A 124 -6.10 -17.42 2.43
N VAL A 125 -4.95 -18.10 2.56
CA VAL A 125 -4.83 -19.55 2.38
C VAL A 125 -4.72 -20.18 3.75
N ASP A 126 -5.68 -21.03 4.12
CA ASP A 126 -5.84 -21.59 5.47
C ASP A 126 -5.79 -20.49 6.55
N PHE A 127 -6.56 -19.42 6.33
CA PHE A 127 -6.63 -18.22 7.19
C PHE A 127 -5.34 -17.41 7.33
N LYS A 128 -4.34 -17.66 6.47
CA LYS A 128 -3.07 -16.91 6.46
C LYS A 128 -2.96 -16.03 5.23
N PRO A 129 -2.64 -14.73 5.39
CA PRO A 129 -2.42 -13.85 4.23
C PRO A 129 -1.23 -14.36 3.43
N THR A 130 -1.48 -14.69 2.16
CA THR A 130 -0.51 -15.38 1.29
C THR A 130 -0.18 -14.57 0.05
N PHE A 131 -1.20 -14.09 -0.66
CA PHE A 131 -1.07 -13.17 -1.79
C PHE A 131 -1.88 -11.91 -1.51
N ALA A 132 -1.47 -10.78 -2.07
CA ALA A 132 -2.17 -9.53 -1.90
C ALA A 132 -2.10 -8.65 -3.15
N ALA A 133 -3.00 -7.71 -3.27
CA ALA A 133 -2.98 -6.72 -4.32
C ALA A 133 -3.54 -5.43 -3.74
N GLY A 134 -2.79 -4.34 -3.78
CA GLY A 134 -3.35 -3.00 -3.61
C GLY A 134 -3.53 -2.30 -4.94
N GLU A 135 -3.66 -0.98 -4.88
CA GLU A 135 -3.73 -0.11 -6.05
C GLU A 135 -2.48 -0.20 -6.92
N GLU A 136 -1.33 -0.57 -6.31
CA GLU A 136 -0.08 -0.79 -7.02
C GLU A 136 -0.08 -2.06 -7.88
N LYS A 137 -1.00 -3.01 -7.67
CA LYS A 137 -1.13 -4.30 -8.39
C LYS A 137 0.15 -5.12 -8.56
N THR A 138 0.99 -5.17 -7.52
CA THR A 138 2.23 -5.97 -7.50
C THR A 138 1.98 -7.43 -7.90
N TYR A 139 2.79 -7.96 -8.82
CA TYR A 139 2.74 -9.38 -9.19
C TYR A 139 3.67 -10.19 -8.30
N PHE A 140 3.26 -11.40 -7.95
CA PHE A 140 4.11 -12.34 -7.23
C PHE A 140 4.79 -13.22 -8.25
N ASN A 141 6.12 -13.19 -8.23
CA ASN A 141 6.96 -14.05 -9.05
C ASN A 141 7.83 -14.86 -8.11
N ALA A 142 7.57 -16.17 -8.00
CA ALA A 142 8.49 -17.04 -7.29
C ALA A 142 9.83 -17.05 -8.04
N PRO A 143 10.97 -16.93 -7.35
CA PRO A 143 12.26 -17.14 -8.00
C PRO A 143 12.34 -18.55 -8.61
N ALA A 144 13.15 -18.72 -9.66
CA ALA A 144 13.32 -20.02 -10.30
C ALA A 144 13.71 -21.11 -9.28
N GLY A 145 13.01 -22.25 -9.34
CA GLY A 145 13.18 -23.37 -8.41
C GLY A 145 12.37 -23.25 -7.11
N TYR A 146 11.57 -22.20 -6.93
CA TYR A 146 10.70 -22.03 -5.76
C TYR A 146 9.23 -21.89 -6.17
N GLY A 147 8.34 -22.17 -5.22
CA GLY A 147 6.91 -22.00 -5.42
C GLY A 147 6.13 -22.09 -4.11
N TRP A 148 4.94 -21.50 -4.08
CA TRP A 148 3.99 -21.73 -3.01
C TRP A 148 3.29 -23.06 -3.24
N ARG A 149 3.38 -23.95 -2.26
CA ARG A 149 2.71 -25.24 -2.33
C ARG A 149 1.19 -25.03 -2.30
N TYR A 150 0.49 -25.62 -3.26
CA TYR A 150 -0.97 -25.65 -3.32
C TYR A 150 -1.47 -27.08 -3.16
N THR A 151 -2.54 -27.24 -2.38
CA THR A 151 -3.33 -28.47 -2.39
C THR A 151 -4.81 -28.16 -2.48
N THR A 152 -5.56 -29.04 -3.11
CA THR A 152 -7.03 -28.99 -3.23
C THR A 152 -7.76 -29.00 -1.89
N LYS A 153 -7.06 -29.36 -0.80
CA LYS A 153 -7.57 -29.36 0.58
C LYS A 153 -7.50 -28.00 1.27
N GLN A 154 -6.70 -27.05 0.77
CA GLN A 154 -6.58 -25.73 1.38
C GLN A 154 -7.86 -24.93 1.26
N GLN A 155 -8.17 -24.14 2.27
CA GLN A 155 -9.27 -23.18 2.23
C GLN A 155 -8.76 -21.84 1.72
N TRP A 156 -9.47 -21.25 0.77
CA TRP A 156 -9.15 -19.93 0.23
C TRP A 156 -10.28 -18.97 0.59
N MET A 157 -9.90 -17.87 1.22
CA MET A 157 -10.79 -16.73 1.45
C MET A 157 -10.18 -15.49 0.83
N LEU A 158 -11.03 -14.54 0.47
CA LEU A 158 -10.64 -13.28 -0.11
C LEU A 158 -11.13 -12.18 0.82
N ASN A 159 -10.18 -11.50 1.46
CA ASN A 159 -10.43 -10.24 2.16
C ASN A 159 -10.24 -9.12 1.13
N HIS A 160 -11.27 -8.36 0.81
CA HIS A 160 -11.21 -7.35 -0.24
C HIS A 160 -11.92 -6.06 0.12
N MET A 161 -11.44 -4.97 -0.47
CA MET A 161 -11.98 -3.63 -0.34
C MET A 161 -11.91 -2.95 -1.70
N ILE A 162 -13.08 -2.55 -2.21
CA ILE A 162 -13.24 -1.91 -3.52
C ILE A 162 -14.00 -0.61 -3.30
N HIS A 163 -13.41 0.52 -3.70
CA HIS A 163 -14.02 1.84 -3.52
C HIS A 163 -14.72 2.30 -4.79
N ASP A 164 -15.91 2.88 -4.64
CA ASP A 164 -16.52 3.76 -5.63
C ASP A 164 -16.13 5.22 -5.35
N LEU A 165 -15.68 5.93 -6.39
CA LEU A 165 -15.20 7.31 -6.30
C LEU A 165 -16.12 8.31 -7.00
N VAL A 166 -17.20 7.86 -7.65
CA VAL A 166 -18.08 8.73 -8.47
C VAL A 166 -19.54 8.75 -8.02
N GLY A 167 -19.88 8.03 -6.96
CA GLY A 167 -21.24 7.99 -6.42
C GLY A 167 -22.21 7.26 -7.35
N GLN A 168 -21.73 6.27 -8.12
CA GLN A 168 -22.53 5.44 -9.01
C GLN A 168 -22.30 3.97 -8.70
N PRO A 169 -23.31 3.09 -8.88
CA PRO A 169 -23.10 1.67 -8.66
C PRO A 169 -22.22 1.08 -9.76
N HIS A 170 -21.30 0.19 -9.37
CA HIS A 170 -20.46 -0.57 -10.29
C HIS A 170 -20.68 -2.07 -10.10
N GLU A 171 -20.38 -2.86 -11.14
CA GLU A 171 -20.37 -4.32 -11.07
C GLU A 171 -19.03 -4.82 -11.60
N VAL A 172 -18.22 -5.42 -10.74
CA VAL A 172 -16.83 -5.77 -11.02
C VAL A 172 -16.50 -7.20 -10.61
N ASP A 173 -15.56 -7.81 -11.33
CA ASP A 173 -14.93 -9.07 -10.96
C ASP A 173 -13.49 -8.78 -10.51
N LEU A 174 -13.13 -9.28 -9.33
CA LEU A 174 -11.72 -9.49 -9.00
C LEU A 174 -11.20 -10.63 -9.85
N THR A 175 -10.03 -10.47 -10.44
CA THR A 175 -9.41 -11.47 -11.30
C THR A 175 -8.04 -11.82 -10.79
N TYR A 176 -7.60 -13.05 -11.02
CA TYR A 176 -6.21 -13.39 -10.84
C TYR A 176 -5.76 -14.47 -11.81
N THR A 177 -4.56 -14.30 -12.35
CA THR A 177 -3.91 -15.29 -13.19
C THR A 177 -2.82 -16.00 -12.39
N LEU A 178 -2.90 -17.33 -12.32
CA LEU A 178 -1.87 -18.18 -11.73
C LEU A 178 -0.97 -18.73 -12.83
N TYR A 179 0.33 -18.76 -12.54
CA TYR A 179 1.25 -19.69 -13.21
C TYR A 179 1.37 -20.89 -12.29
N PHE A 180 0.88 -22.03 -12.76
CA PHE A 180 0.66 -23.21 -11.93
C PHE A 180 1.35 -24.44 -12.53
N ILE A 181 2.22 -25.08 -11.76
CA ILE A 181 2.87 -26.34 -12.16
C ILE A 181 2.19 -27.48 -11.39
N PRO A 182 1.44 -28.37 -12.05
CA PRO A 182 0.81 -29.50 -11.38
C PRO A 182 1.85 -30.52 -10.92
N ASP A 183 1.55 -31.29 -9.88
CA ASP A 183 2.46 -32.34 -9.38
C ASP A 183 2.81 -33.42 -10.40
N SER A 184 1.94 -33.61 -11.39
CA SER A 184 2.15 -34.53 -12.50
C SER A 184 3.18 -34.05 -13.52
N ALA A 185 3.56 -32.77 -13.51
CA ALA A 185 4.56 -32.21 -14.40
C ALA A 185 5.99 -32.58 -13.94
N PRO A 186 6.89 -32.96 -14.86
CA PRO A 186 8.30 -33.22 -14.53
C PRO A 186 8.97 -32.04 -13.82
N GLU A 187 8.61 -30.81 -14.17
CA GLU A 187 9.16 -29.58 -13.60
C GLU A 187 8.79 -29.37 -12.12
N ALA A 188 7.80 -30.11 -11.59
CA ALA A 188 7.49 -30.10 -10.16
C ALA A 188 8.60 -30.77 -9.32
N ALA A 189 9.34 -31.73 -9.90
CA ALA A 189 10.40 -32.48 -9.24
C ALA A 189 11.64 -31.61 -9.00
N GLY A 190 11.60 -30.76 -7.99
CA GLY A 190 12.69 -29.86 -7.63
C GLY A 190 12.25 -28.49 -7.14
N ILE A 191 10.94 -28.19 -7.19
CA ILE A 191 10.41 -26.95 -6.62
C ILE A 191 10.55 -27.00 -5.09
N LYS A 192 11.20 -25.98 -4.53
CA LYS A 192 11.32 -25.77 -3.10
C LYS A 192 10.17 -24.91 -2.61
N GLU A 193 9.50 -25.38 -1.56
CA GLU A 193 8.40 -24.64 -0.95
C GLU A 193 8.88 -23.33 -0.32
N ILE A 194 8.16 -22.27 -0.64
CA ILE A 194 8.18 -21.01 0.10
C ILE A 194 6.82 -20.76 0.73
N LYS A 195 6.86 -20.18 1.93
CA LYS A 195 5.69 -19.66 2.64
C LYS A 195 5.75 -18.14 2.62
N THR A 196 4.59 -17.52 2.77
CA THR A 196 4.50 -16.08 2.97
C THR A 196 4.66 -15.76 4.45
N GLN A 197 5.73 -15.03 4.79
CA GLN A 197 5.82 -14.29 6.03
C GLN A 197 5.26 -12.89 5.80
N TRP A 198 4.09 -12.64 6.38
CA TRP A 198 3.43 -11.34 6.32
C TRP A 198 4.00 -10.40 7.39
N MET A 199 4.53 -9.26 6.97
CA MET A 199 5.01 -8.22 7.86
C MET A 199 4.16 -6.97 7.67
N ASP A 200 3.63 -6.42 8.75
CA ASP A 200 2.76 -5.24 8.72
C ASP A 200 3.16 -4.32 9.86
N VAL A 201 3.26 -3.01 9.61
CA VAL A 201 3.60 -2.03 10.65
C VAL A 201 2.58 -1.98 11.79
N GLN A 202 1.34 -2.39 11.54
CA GLN A 202 0.25 -2.53 12.52
C GLN A 202 -0.06 -4.01 12.85
N GLY A 203 0.70 -4.97 12.34
CA GLY A 203 0.50 -6.41 12.54
C GLY A 203 -0.78 -6.94 11.89
N ILE A 204 -1.17 -8.18 12.23
CA ILE A 204 -2.40 -8.81 11.71
C ILE A 204 -3.61 -8.28 12.49
N LYS A 205 -3.97 -7.01 12.26
CA LYS A 205 -5.24 -6.44 12.71
C LYS A 205 -6.27 -6.55 11.59
N PRO A 206 -7.57 -6.62 11.91
CA PRO A 206 -8.62 -6.56 10.90
C PRO A 206 -8.60 -5.26 10.06
N TYR A 207 -8.16 -4.15 10.67
CA TYR A 207 -7.98 -2.84 10.01
C TYR A 207 -6.63 -2.21 10.40
N PRO A 208 -5.52 -2.56 9.73
CA PRO A 208 -4.15 -2.25 10.18
C PRO A 208 -3.62 -0.92 9.63
N VAL A 209 -4.33 0.19 9.89
CA VAL A 209 -3.97 1.52 9.34
C VAL A 209 -3.32 2.47 10.35
N PHE A 210 -2.71 3.56 9.86
CA PHE A 210 -2.23 4.69 10.65
C PHE A 210 -2.34 6.00 9.85
N ASP A 211 -2.14 7.16 10.52
CA ASP A 211 -2.14 8.45 9.84
C ASP A 211 -0.72 9.02 9.71
N ALA A 212 -0.41 9.60 8.54
CA ALA A 212 0.79 10.37 8.27
C ALA A 212 0.41 11.84 8.02
N ILE A 213 0.49 12.67 9.06
CA ILE A 213 -0.07 14.03 9.02
C ILE A 213 0.92 15.02 8.39
N LYS A 214 0.40 15.95 7.59
CA LYS A 214 1.17 17.06 6.99
C LYS A 214 2.05 17.75 8.03
N GLY A 215 3.34 17.89 7.71
CA GLY A 215 4.34 18.51 8.57
C GLY A 215 4.91 17.61 9.67
N GLN A 216 4.42 16.37 9.86
CA GLN A 216 5.03 15.42 10.80
C GLN A 216 6.34 14.83 10.28
N GLY A 217 7.14 14.32 11.22
CA GLY A 217 8.39 13.65 10.95
C GLY A 217 9.55 14.63 10.66
N THR A 218 10.52 14.19 9.87
CA THR A 218 11.77 14.92 9.65
C THR A 218 11.94 15.24 8.16
N LYS A 219 12.20 16.51 7.84
CA LYS A 219 12.36 16.98 6.44
C LYS A 219 11.17 16.61 5.54
N GLY A 220 9.96 16.66 6.10
CA GLY A 220 8.72 16.34 5.38
C GLY A 220 8.55 14.85 5.06
N ARG A 221 9.16 13.97 5.86
CA ARG A 221 8.95 12.52 5.79
C ARG A 221 8.60 12.00 7.17
N PHE A 222 7.57 11.18 7.24
CA PHE A 222 7.14 10.51 8.46
C PHE A 222 7.32 8.99 8.30
N THR A 223 8.13 8.39 9.17
CA THR A 223 8.37 6.94 9.20
C THR A 223 7.65 6.32 10.40
N TYR A 224 6.72 5.42 10.14
CA TYR A 224 6.00 4.66 11.16
C TYR A 224 6.62 3.25 11.33
N PRO A 225 6.73 2.72 12.56
CA PRO A 225 6.44 3.37 13.85
C PRO A 225 7.56 4.28 14.40
N ASP A 226 8.73 4.36 13.76
CA ASP A 226 9.94 5.00 14.33
C ASP A 226 9.74 6.44 14.81
N GLN A 227 8.93 7.22 14.09
CA GLN A 227 8.63 8.62 14.40
C GLN A 227 7.23 8.80 15.02
N ALA A 228 6.58 7.71 15.41
CA ALA A 228 5.27 7.68 16.02
C ALA A 228 5.39 7.28 17.51
N PRO A 229 5.62 8.23 18.44
CA PRO A 229 5.91 7.92 19.84
C PRO A 229 4.79 7.16 20.56
N ASN A 230 3.56 7.21 20.03
CA ASN A 230 2.40 6.51 20.57
C ASN A 230 1.93 5.31 19.72
N ALA A 231 2.71 4.86 18.72
CA ALA A 231 2.35 3.82 17.75
C ALA A 231 1.61 2.62 18.37
N TYR A 232 2.08 2.17 19.53
CA TYR A 232 1.53 0.99 20.21
C TYR A 232 1.07 1.29 21.64
N LYS A 233 0.88 2.56 22.01
CA LYS A 233 0.60 2.94 23.40
C LYS A 233 -0.69 2.32 23.96
N ALA A 234 -1.68 2.08 23.10
CA ALA A 234 -2.99 1.55 23.50
C ALA A 234 -2.89 0.21 24.26
N ASP A 235 -1.94 -0.66 23.90
CA ASP A 235 -1.78 -1.97 24.55
C ASP A 235 -0.32 -2.43 24.71
N GLY A 236 0.66 -1.60 24.35
CA GLY A 236 2.09 -1.88 24.45
C GLY A 236 2.63 -2.93 23.49
N LYS A 237 1.78 -3.58 22.67
CA LYS A 237 2.20 -4.65 21.78
C LYS A 237 2.90 -4.08 20.56
N VAL A 238 4.20 -4.31 20.43
CA VAL A 238 4.97 -3.96 19.21
C VAL A 238 4.58 -4.92 18.10
N ARG A 239 4.04 -4.39 17.00
CA ARG A 239 3.39 -5.21 15.96
C ARG A 239 4.17 -5.32 14.66
N ASN A 240 5.12 -4.42 14.43
CA ASN A 240 5.93 -4.42 13.22
C ASN A 240 7.10 -5.40 13.25
N ARG A 241 7.07 -6.42 14.12
CA ARG A 241 8.19 -7.34 14.38
C ARG A 241 7.73 -8.79 14.37
N TRP A 242 8.60 -9.65 13.88
CA TRP A 242 8.46 -11.11 13.95
C TRP A 242 9.80 -11.71 14.35
N THR A 243 9.78 -12.60 15.34
CA THR A 243 10.97 -13.39 15.70
C THR A 243 11.01 -14.62 14.81
N VAL A 244 12.09 -14.76 14.07
CA VAL A 244 12.34 -15.87 13.16
C VAL A 244 12.29 -17.18 13.95
N ASP A 245 11.38 -18.07 13.57
CA ASP A 245 11.08 -19.32 14.30
C ASP A 245 11.98 -20.50 13.91
N ARG A 246 12.68 -20.38 12.78
CA ARG A 246 13.56 -21.41 12.20
C ARG A 246 14.68 -20.78 11.38
N ASP A 247 15.81 -21.46 11.26
CA ASP A 247 16.81 -21.09 10.26
C ASP A 247 16.19 -21.24 8.86
N ALA A 248 16.35 -20.22 8.01
CA ALA A 248 15.69 -20.17 6.71
C ALA A 248 16.40 -19.21 5.75
N THR A 249 15.90 -19.15 4.53
CA THR A 249 16.32 -18.20 3.51
C THR A 249 15.11 -17.38 3.04
N LEU A 250 15.23 -16.06 3.05
CA LEU A 250 14.28 -15.16 2.40
C LEU A 250 14.64 -15.07 0.92
N VAL A 251 13.67 -15.25 0.03
CA VAL A 251 13.95 -15.40 -1.41
C VAL A 251 13.28 -14.37 -2.31
N VAL A 252 12.26 -13.68 -1.81
CA VAL A 252 11.58 -12.60 -2.52
C VAL A 252 10.88 -11.70 -1.51
N THR A 253 10.82 -10.40 -1.78
CA THR A 253 9.90 -9.51 -1.06
C THR A 253 9.47 -8.31 -1.89
N ALA A 254 8.29 -7.78 -1.58
CA ALA A 254 7.76 -6.53 -2.09
C ALA A 254 6.92 -5.85 -0.99
N GLY A 255 6.84 -4.53 -1.07
CA GLY A 255 6.06 -3.71 -0.16
C GLY A 255 4.67 -3.36 -0.70
N HIS A 256 3.80 -2.90 0.19
CA HIS A 256 2.53 -2.28 -0.14
C HIS A 256 2.33 -1.02 0.74
N LEU A 257 1.78 0.03 0.13
CA LEU A 257 1.56 1.36 0.69
C LEU A 257 0.33 1.99 0.03
N HIS A 258 -0.32 2.91 0.74
CA HIS A 258 -1.30 3.82 0.16
C HIS A 258 -0.60 5.03 -0.48
N PRO A 259 -1.31 5.87 -1.26
CA PRO A 259 -0.76 7.10 -1.81
C PRO A 259 -0.19 8.00 -0.73
N GLY A 260 0.88 8.71 -1.11
CA GLY A 260 1.73 9.44 -0.18
C GLY A 260 2.93 8.65 0.30
N GLY A 261 2.89 7.33 0.19
CA GLY A 261 3.97 6.43 0.55
C GLY A 261 5.22 6.66 -0.31
N LEU A 262 6.39 6.60 0.32
CA LEU A 262 7.67 6.67 -0.36
C LEU A 262 8.32 5.28 -0.45
N TRP A 263 8.26 4.52 0.64
CA TRP A 263 8.79 3.16 0.70
C TRP A 263 8.37 2.43 1.97
N THR A 264 8.50 1.10 1.92
CA THR A 264 8.63 0.25 3.10
C THR A 264 10.04 -0.31 3.20
N ASP A 265 10.51 -0.51 4.43
CA ASP A 265 11.81 -1.12 4.73
C ASP A 265 11.60 -2.46 5.43
N LEU A 266 12.33 -3.50 4.99
CA LEU A 266 12.48 -4.75 5.73
C LEU A 266 13.86 -4.77 6.39
N ASN A 267 13.89 -4.93 7.70
CA ASN A 267 15.11 -4.94 8.50
C ASN A 267 15.23 -6.26 9.26
N LEU A 268 16.47 -6.64 9.59
CA LEU A 268 16.80 -7.79 10.43
C LEU A 268 17.64 -7.31 11.61
N THR A 269 17.30 -7.78 12.80
CA THR A 269 18.07 -7.54 14.03
C THR A 269 18.61 -8.85 14.59
N ARG A 270 19.91 -8.90 14.86
CA ARG A 270 20.61 -10.01 15.50
C ARG A 270 21.59 -9.43 16.52
N ASP A 271 21.57 -9.94 17.75
CA ASP A 271 22.47 -9.52 18.82
C ASP A 271 22.54 -7.98 19.02
N GLY A 272 21.37 -7.32 18.92
CA GLY A 272 21.24 -5.86 19.09
C GLY A 272 21.69 -5.02 17.89
N LYS A 273 22.24 -5.63 16.83
CA LYS A 273 22.59 -4.93 15.58
C LYS A 273 21.46 -5.07 14.56
N THR A 274 21.05 -3.96 13.96
CA THR A 274 20.03 -3.93 12.89
C THR A 274 20.66 -3.63 11.54
N VAL A 275 20.25 -4.37 10.52
CA VAL A 275 20.64 -4.19 9.11
C VAL A 275 19.39 -4.15 8.23
N ARG A 276 19.39 -3.30 7.20
CA ARG A 276 18.33 -3.29 6.21
C ARG A 276 18.55 -4.41 5.20
N LEU A 277 17.51 -5.23 5.00
CA LEU A 277 17.50 -6.31 4.02
C LEU A 277 17.02 -5.81 2.66
N PHE A 278 16.00 -4.97 2.63
CA PHE A 278 15.47 -4.40 1.39
C PHE A 278 14.66 -3.13 1.68
N ARG A 279 14.58 -2.23 0.68
CA ARG A 279 13.65 -1.10 0.66
C ARG A 279 12.79 -1.21 -0.58
N SER A 280 11.49 -1.43 -0.39
CA SER A 280 10.51 -1.41 -1.48
C SER A 280 10.04 0.04 -1.69
N ARG A 281 10.37 0.63 -2.84
CA ARG A 281 10.11 2.04 -3.17
C ARG A 281 8.88 2.21 -4.04
N ALA A 282 8.13 3.27 -3.76
CA ALA A 282 7.04 3.72 -4.62
C ALA A 282 7.60 4.38 -5.89
N ASN A 283 7.14 3.93 -7.05
CA ASN A 283 7.48 4.46 -8.37
C ASN A 283 6.24 5.11 -8.98
N TYR A 284 6.04 6.40 -8.70
CA TYR A 284 4.94 7.19 -9.28
C TYR A 284 5.19 7.51 -10.75
N PHE A 285 4.20 7.23 -11.60
CA PHE A 285 4.29 7.49 -13.04
C PHE A 285 3.67 8.83 -13.46
N GLU A 286 2.62 9.30 -12.77
CA GLU A 286 2.01 10.60 -13.08
C GLU A 286 2.96 11.76 -12.73
N PRO A 287 3.04 12.81 -13.57
CA PRO A 287 3.79 14.03 -13.24
C PRO A 287 3.35 14.70 -11.94
N ALA A 288 2.09 14.52 -11.55
CA ALA A 288 1.56 15.06 -10.31
C ALA A 288 2.06 14.28 -9.06
N GLY A 289 2.55 13.05 -9.24
CA GLY A 289 2.97 12.15 -8.16
C GLY A 289 1.79 11.52 -7.39
N ALA A 290 2.03 11.02 -6.18
CA ALA A 290 1.22 10.43 -5.09
C ALA A 290 -0.16 10.95 -4.79
N VAL A 291 -0.56 11.94 -5.55
CA VAL A 291 -1.94 12.26 -5.83
C VAL A 291 -2.39 11.35 -7.00
N SER A 292 -1.71 10.24 -7.28
CA SER A 292 -2.01 9.31 -8.35
C SER A 292 -1.82 7.89 -7.81
N TRP A 293 -2.90 7.11 -7.80
CA TRP A 293 -2.93 5.65 -7.76
C TRP A 293 -2.10 5.03 -8.91
N ASP A 294 -1.56 5.84 -9.83
CA ASP A 294 -0.57 5.45 -10.83
C ASP A 294 0.84 5.28 -10.24
N VAL A 295 0.99 4.19 -9.50
CA VAL A 295 2.20 3.82 -8.77
C VAL A 295 2.50 2.32 -8.94
N ALA A 296 3.78 1.95 -8.90
CA ALA A 296 4.22 0.57 -8.70
C ALA A 296 5.21 0.51 -7.54
N MET A 297 5.14 -0.53 -6.72
CA MET A 297 6.12 -0.80 -5.66
C MET A 297 7.29 -1.62 -6.22
N SER A 298 8.51 -1.34 -5.77
CA SER A 298 9.66 -2.17 -6.14
C SER A 298 9.70 -3.48 -5.36
N ALA A 299 10.10 -4.54 -6.03
CA ALA A 299 10.36 -5.85 -5.49
C ALA A 299 11.85 -6.19 -5.62
N THR A 300 12.28 -7.24 -4.92
CA THR A 300 13.62 -7.80 -5.02
C THR A 300 13.87 -8.47 -6.38
N GLY A 301 15.13 -8.52 -6.81
CA GLY A 301 15.54 -9.26 -8.01
C GLY A 301 15.46 -10.78 -7.84
N LYS A 302 15.54 -11.51 -8.96
CA LYS A 302 15.43 -12.98 -9.02
C LYS A 302 16.44 -13.74 -8.16
N ASP A 303 17.63 -13.17 -7.97
CA ASP A 303 18.77 -13.78 -7.27
C ASP A 303 18.86 -13.32 -5.81
N TRP A 304 17.94 -12.48 -5.33
CA TRP A 304 17.94 -11.99 -3.95
C TRP A 304 17.71 -13.14 -2.97
N ARG A 305 18.70 -13.42 -2.12
CA ARG A 305 18.65 -14.48 -1.10
C ARG A 305 19.31 -14.00 0.18
N VAL A 306 18.59 -14.06 1.29
CA VAL A 306 19.10 -13.65 2.61
C VAL A 306 18.96 -14.80 3.59
N ALA A 307 20.08 -15.20 4.20
CA ALA A 307 20.07 -16.20 5.26
C ALA A 307 19.64 -15.56 6.59
N VAL A 308 18.65 -16.17 7.25
CA VAL A 308 18.17 -15.79 8.57
C VAL A 308 18.28 -16.96 9.54
N LYS A 309 18.50 -16.65 10.82
CA LYS A 309 18.63 -17.64 11.89
C LYS A 309 17.44 -17.57 12.81
N LYS A 310 17.07 -18.69 13.41
CA LYS A 310 16.12 -18.73 14.52
C LYS A 310 16.56 -17.76 15.61
N GLY A 311 15.62 -16.94 16.09
CA GLY A 311 15.89 -15.91 17.09
C GLY A 311 16.26 -14.54 16.51
N ASP A 312 16.59 -14.43 15.22
CA ASP A 312 16.65 -13.13 14.56
C ASP A 312 15.28 -12.43 14.63
N VAL A 313 15.26 -11.10 14.57
CA VAL A 313 14.00 -10.33 14.53
C VAL A 313 13.88 -9.62 13.20
N LEU A 314 12.92 -10.04 12.38
CA LEU A 314 12.48 -9.27 11.23
C LEU A 314 11.59 -8.12 11.68
N SER A 315 11.75 -6.96 11.07
CA SER A 315 10.87 -5.82 11.30
C SER A 315 10.58 -5.04 10.03
N THR A 316 9.39 -4.43 9.96
CA THR A 316 8.98 -3.56 8.86
C THR A 316 8.71 -2.13 9.31
N ASN A 317 8.93 -1.17 8.42
CA ASN A 317 8.63 0.25 8.62
C ASN A 317 8.06 0.82 7.32
N ALA A 318 7.26 1.89 7.43
CA ALA A 318 6.69 2.58 6.27
C ALA A 318 6.94 4.08 6.36
N THR A 319 7.36 4.70 5.25
CA THR A 319 7.67 6.14 5.20
C THR A 319 6.77 6.85 4.20
N TYR A 320 6.17 7.96 4.62
CA TYR A 320 5.25 8.79 3.84
C TYR A 320 5.77 10.22 3.67
N ASP A 321 5.47 10.87 2.54
CA ASP A 321 5.76 12.27 2.26
C ASP A 321 4.71 13.18 2.90
N THR A 322 5.09 13.93 3.92
CA THR A 322 4.20 14.83 4.67
C THR A 322 4.40 16.30 4.28
N THR A 323 5.05 16.59 3.14
CA THR A 323 5.40 17.97 2.74
C THR A 323 4.19 18.80 2.32
N LYS A 324 3.20 18.20 1.64
CA LYS A 324 2.05 18.94 1.08
C LYS A 324 0.70 18.55 1.67
N ALA A 325 0.43 17.26 1.89
CA ALA A 325 -0.86 16.77 2.36
C ALA A 325 -0.70 15.83 3.56
N SER A 326 -1.78 15.67 4.32
CA SER A 326 -1.95 14.57 5.26
C SER A 326 -2.44 13.33 4.51
N TRP A 327 -2.08 12.15 5.01
CA TRP A 327 -2.56 10.87 4.52
C TRP A 327 -3.18 10.12 5.68
N TYR A 328 -4.47 9.84 5.55
CA TYR A 328 -5.26 9.16 6.57
C TYR A 328 -5.43 7.70 6.21
N GLU A 329 -5.52 6.85 7.22
CA GLU A 329 -5.80 5.42 7.07
C GLU A 329 -4.82 4.73 6.09
N VAL A 330 -3.54 5.05 6.21
CA VAL A 330 -2.49 4.50 5.36
C VAL A 330 -1.90 3.20 5.91
N MET A 331 -1.41 2.33 5.02
CA MET A 331 -0.84 1.01 5.36
C MET A 331 0.69 0.97 5.18
N GLY A 332 1.30 -0.11 5.66
CA GLY A 332 2.74 -0.36 5.53
C GLY A 332 3.06 -1.84 5.65
N ILE A 333 3.07 -2.55 4.53
CA ILE A 333 3.21 -4.02 4.50
C ILE A 333 4.49 -4.40 3.74
N MET A 334 5.11 -5.51 4.17
CA MET A 334 6.15 -6.23 3.44
C MET A 334 5.74 -7.70 3.35
N VAL A 335 5.55 -8.20 2.12
CA VAL A 335 5.23 -9.61 1.88
C VAL A 335 6.52 -10.33 1.55
N VAL A 336 6.89 -11.35 2.34
CA VAL A 336 8.20 -12.01 2.26
C VAL A 336 8.03 -13.49 1.96
N GLY A 337 8.66 -13.98 0.89
CA GLY A 337 8.79 -15.42 0.63
C GLY A 337 9.93 -16.01 1.44
N ILE A 338 9.62 -16.96 2.33
CA ILE A 338 10.58 -17.63 3.23
C ILE A 338 10.54 -19.15 3.04
N THR A 339 11.71 -19.79 3.00
CA THR A 339 11.82 -21.25 2.89
C THR A 339 11.50 -21.97 4.21
N ASN A 340 11.21 -23.27 4.14
CA ASN A 340 11.02 -24.11 5.34
C ASN A 340 12.31 -24.42 6.11
N GLY A 341 13.47 -24.23 5.49
CA GLY A 341 14.79 -24.45 6.07
C GLY A 341 15.88 -23.69 5.29
N PRO A 342 17.14 -23.72 5.74
CA PRO A 342 18.24 -23.01 5.09
C PRO A 342 18.41 -23.44 3.64
N ASP A 343 18.57 -22.49 2.73
CA ASP A 343 18.79 -22.73 1.31
C ASP A 343 19.80 -21.72 0.71
N GLY A 344 20.90 -21.52 1.41
CA GLY A 344 21.91 -20.53 1.06
C GLY A 344 21.43 -19.09 1.24
N GLY A 345 22.09 -18.15 0.57
CA GLY A 345 21.85 -16.72 0.70
C GLY A 345 22.89 -15.99 1.53
N VAL A 346 22.91 -14.67 1.41
CA VAL A 346 23.86 -13.80 2.10
C VAL A 346 23.46 -13.69 3.57
N ASP A 347 24.40 -13.93 4.49
CA ASP A 347 24.24 -13.49 5.88
C ASP A 347 24.45 -11.96 5.92
N PRO A 348 23.41 -11.18 6.25
CA PRO A 348 23.44 -9.72 6.12
C PRO A 348 24.36 -9.03 7.14
N PHE A 349 24.92 -9.79 8.11
CA PHE A 349 25.87 -9.27 9.09
C PHE A 349 27.33 -9.48 8.70
N THR A 350 27.61 -10.37 7.73
CA THR A 350 28.96 -10.68 7.24
C THR A 350 29.15 -10.41 5.74
N GLY A 351 28.05 -10.31 4.98
CA GLY A 351 28.05 -9.99 3.57
C GLY A 351 27.06 -8.87 3.21
N GLN A 352 27.08 -8.48 1.94
CA GLN A 352 26.22 -7.41 1.44
C GLN A 352 25.00 -7.98 0.71
N VAL A 353 23.80 -7.60 1.18
CA VAL A 353 22.54 -7.96 0.53
C VAL A 353 22.29 -7.07 -0.68
N ASP A 354 21.85 -7.66 -1.79
CA ASP A 354 21.41 -6.90 -2.98
C ASP A 354 20.25 -5.96 -2.63
N GLN A 355 20.40 -4.69 -2.98
CA GLN A 355 19.39 -3.64 -2.76
C GLN A 355 18.72 -3.19 -4.06
N THR A 356 18.99 -3.85 -5.20
CA THR A 356 18.50 -3.44 -6.51
C THR A 356 16.97 -3.53 -6.60
N ASP A 357 16.36 -2.45 -7.06
CA ASP A 357 14.91 -2.37 -7.28
C ASP A 357 14.52 -2.97 -8.63
N TYR A 358 13.45 -3.78 -8.64
CA TYR A 358 12.74 -4.21 -9.85
C TYR A 358 11.26 -3.89 -9.71
N LEU A 359 10.58 -3.54 -10.80
CA LEU A 359 9.12 -3.46 -10.84
C LEU A 359 8.56 -4.76 -11.39
N THR A 360 7.39 -5.18 -10.90
CA THR A 360 6.75 -6.40 -11.41
C THR A 360 5.83 -6.15 -12.60
N HIS A 361 5.54 -4.89 -12.91
CA HIS A 361 4.87 -4.42 -14.12
C HIS A 361 5.24 -2.96 -14.41
N GLY A 362 4.90 -2.50 -15.61
CA GLY A 362 5.01 -1.09 -15.98
C GLY A 362 3.79 -0.26 -15.55
N ARG A 363 3.70 0.96 -16.09
CA ARG A 363 2.54 1.83 -15.91
C ARG A 363 1.26 1.16 -16.42
N LEU A 364 0.19 1.22 -15.64
CA LEU A 364 -1.12 0.65 -15.98
C LEU A 364 -2.03 1.70 -16.63
N LYS A 365 -2.82 1.29 -17.63
CA LYS A 365 -3.64 2.25 -18.40
C LYS A 365 -4.84 2.75 -17.61
N GLU A 366 -5.41 1.88 -16.80
CA GLU A 366 -6.53 2.15 -15.92
C GLU A 366 -6.18 3.13 -14.79
N ASN A 367 -4.89 3.26 -14.44
CA ASN A 367 -4.41 4.20 -13.44
C ASN A 367 -4.16 5.61 -14.01
N ILE A 368 -4.24 5.77 -15.35
CA ILE A 368 -4.07 7.07 -16.00
C ILE A 368 -5.30 7.91 -15.69
N GLU A 369 -5.05 9.10 -15.13
CA GLU A 369 -6.14 9.92 -14.64
C GLU A 369 -7.02 10.48 -15.77
N PRO A 370 -8.36 10.49 -15.60
CA PRO A 370 -9.27 11.07 -16.58
C PRO A 370 -9.02 12.56 -16.84
N ARG A 371 -9.39 13.03 -18.04
CA ARG A 371 -9.26 14.45 -18.40
C ARG A 371 -10.15 15.31 -17.50
N GLY A 372 -9.54 16.23 -16.75
CA GLY A 372 -10.28 17.27 -16.00
C GLY A 372 -10.00 17.27 -14.49
N ALA A 373 -9.51 16.16 -13.93
CA ALA A 373 -9.12 16.10 -12.52
C ALA A 373 -8.13 17.22 -12.17
N GLY A 374 -8.28 17.89 -11.04
CA GLY A 374 -7.45 19.01 -10.60
C GLY A 374 -7.43 20.24 -11.53
N LYS A 375 -8.28 20.31 -12.57
CA LYS A 375 -8.46 21.50 -13.41
C LYS A 375 -9.65 22.33 -12.94
N PRO A 376 -9.74 23.63 -13.30
CA PRO A 376 -10.94 24.42 -13.04
C PRO A 376 -12.20 23.69 -13.52
N ASN A 377 -13.18 23.55 -12.65
CA ASN A 377 -14.45 22.92 -12.97
C ASN A 377 -15.58 23.92 -12.69
N ALA A 378 -16.36 24.26 -13.72
CA ALA A 378 -17.45 25.23 -13.61
C ALA A 378 -18.61 24.73 -12.72
N ALA A 379 -18.72 23.42 -12.48
CA ALA A 379 -19.69 22.85 -11.56
C ALA A 379 -19.40 23.23 -10.10
N PHE A 380 -18.13 23.43 -9.73
CA PHE A 380 -17.74 23.78 -8.36
C PHE A 380 -17.42 25.26 -8.24
N ARG A 381 -18.33 26.02 -7.63
CA ARG A 381 -18.14 27.46 -7.44
C ARG A 381 -17.01 27.75 -6.45
N ASN A 382 -16.30 28.85 -6.65
CA ASN A 382 -15.21 29.26 -5.75
C ASN A 382 -15.80 29.77 -4.43
N ALA A 383 -15.64 29.00 -3.35
CA ALA A 383 -16.15 29.33 -2.02
C ALA A 383 -15.68 30.72 -1.51
N LEU A 384 -14.49 31.17 -1.89
CA LEU A 384 -13.94 32.48 -1.50
C LEU A 384 -14.64 33.66 -2.18
N LYS A 385 -15.39 33.41 -3.26
CA LYS A 385 -16.13 34.43 -4.02
C LYS A 385 -17.63 34.36 -3.78
N LEU A 386 -18.11 33.37 -3.04
CA LEU A 386 -19.52 33.23 -2.72
C LEU A 386 -19.91 34.20 -1.62
N ARG A 387 -21.11 34.77 -1.73
CA ARG A 387 -21.71 35.52 -0.62
C ARG A 387 -21.86 34.57 0.57
N PRO A 388 -21.55 35.01 1.79
CA PRO A 388 -21.79 34.20 2.98
C PRO A 388 -23.25 33.76 3.07
N GLY A 389 -23.47 32.50 3.43
CA GLY A 389 -24.79 31.96 3.72
C GLY A 389 -25.28 32.36 5.12
N PRO A 390 -26.47 31.90 5.52
CA PRO A 390 -26.98 32.15 6.87
C PRO A 390 -26.09 31.53 7.95
N PHE A 391 -26.22 32.04 9.17
CA PHE A 391 -25.65 31.39 10.35
C PHE A 391 -26.29 30.01 10.56
N LYS A 392 -25.45 28.99 10.73
CA LYS A 392 -25.85 27.59 10.93
C LYS A 392 -24.93 26.92 11.95
N SER A 393 -25.50 25.98 12.69
CA SER A 393 -24.78 25.07 13.58
C SER A 393 -24.75 23.64 13.03
N LYS A 394 -25.38 23.38 11.87
CA LYS A 394 -25.47 22.05 11.26
C LYS A 394 -25.34 22.10 9.74
N VAL A 395 -24.58 21.16 9.18
CA VAL A 395 -24.51 20.81 7.76
C VAL A 395 -24.87 19.33 7.64
N THR A 396 -25.84 19.00 6.81
CA THR A 396 -26.17 17.61 6.51
C THR A 396 -25.55 17.19 5.18
N ILE A 397 -25.20 15.92 5.06
CA ILE A 397 -24.63 15.32 3.85
C ILE A 397 -25.54 14.18 3.44
N LYS A 398 -26.04 14.22 2.21
CA LYS A 398 -26.87 13.15 1.65
C LYS A 398 -26.56 12.97 0.18
N ASN A 399 -26.30 11.75 -0.26
CA ASN A 399 -25.92 11.44 -1.66
C ASN A 399 -24.81 12.38 -2.16
N PHE A 400 -23.75 12.55 -1.36
CA PHE A 400 -22.58 13.41 -1.67
C PHE A 400 -22.90 14.91 -1.82
N VAL A 401 -24.06 15.37 -1.36
CA VAL A 401 -24.47 16.79 -1.41
C VAL A 401 -24.54 17.39 -0.01
N TYR A 402 -23.89 18.53 0.17
CA TYR A 402 -23.90 19.31 1.42
C TYR A 402 -25.12 20.23 1.52
N LYS A 403 -25.80 20.25 2.67
CA LYS A 403 -26.95 21.12 2.93
C LYS A 403 -26.82 21.83 4.28
N PRO A 404 -26.63 23.17 4.30
CA PRO A 404 -26.25 24.05 3.19
C PRO A 404 -24.75 23.99 2.89
N GLY A 405 -24.33 24.64 1.80
CA GLY A 405 -22.91 24.92 1.51
C GLY A 405 -22.32 24.17 0.33
N ASP A 406 -23.11 23.37 -0.39
CA ASP A 406 -22.60 22.64 -1.54
C ASP A 406 -22.20 23.57 -2.70
N LEU A 407 -21.00 23.37 -3.23
CA LEU A 407 -20.45 24.23 -4.27
C LEU A 407 -21.17 24.07 -5.62
N THR A 408 -21.91 22.98 -5.82
CA THR A 408 -22.70 22.70 -7.04
C THR A 408 -24.09 23.35 -7.03
N LEU A 409 -24.63 23.65 -5.84
CA LEU A 409 -25.96 24.27 -5.71
C LEU A 409 -25.89 25.78 -5.93
N ARG A 410 -27.02 26.43 -6.24
CA ARG A 410 -27.12 27.90 -6.43
C ARG A 410 -27.76 28.60 -5.22
N GLY A 411 -27.72 29.94 -5.22
CA GLY A 411 -28.38 30.75 -4.20
C GLY A 411 -27.88 30.49 -2.77
N THR A 412 -28.78 30.62 -1.80
CA THR A 412 -28.50 30.41 -0.37
C THR A 412 -28.16 28.95 -0.01
N GLN A 413 -28.61 27.98 -0.82
CA GLN A 413 -28.34 26.56 -0.58
C GLN A 413 -26.87 26.20 -0.80
N GLY A 414 -26.23 26.80 -1.79
CA GLY A 414 -24.80 26.61 -2.04
C GLY A 414 -23.90 27.69 -1.43
N ALA A 415 -24.46 28.63 -0.66
CA ALA A 415 -23.68 29.65 0.03
C ALA A 415 -22.99 29.02 1.26
N PRO A 416 -21.67 29.25 1.49
CA PRO A 416 -20.98 28.67 2.64
C PRO A 416 -21.65 29.07 3.96
N PRO A 417 -21.96 28.12 4.86
CA PRO A 417 -22.60 28.45 6.14
C PRO A 417 -21.67 29.31 7.00
N GLN A 418 -22.25 30.23 7.77
CA GLN A 418 -21.51 30.97 8.78
C GLN A 418 -21.70 30.34 10.15
N VAL A 419 -20.64 30.34 10.97
CA VAL A 419 -20.69 29.95 12.37
C VAL A 419 -20.11 31.08 13.22
N ARG A 420 -20.71 31.37 14.38
CA ARG A 420 -20.17 32.38 15.30
C ARG A 420 -18.87 31.86 15.89
N GLN A 421 -17.88 32.74 16.07
CA GLN A 421 -16.65 32.36 16.76
C GLN A 421 -16.95 31.76 18.14
N GLY A 422 -16.27 30.66 18.48
CA GLY A 422 -16.50 29.92 19.72
C GLY A 422 -17.69 28.96 19.69
N GLN A 423 -18.48 28.93 18.62
CA GLN A 423 -19.56 27.96 18.41
C GLN A 423 -19.12 26.81 17.51
N SER A 424 -19.79 25.66 17.66
CA SER A 424 -19.53 24.46 16.86
C SER A 424 -20.38 24.42 15.59
N LEU A 425 -19.85 23.74 14.58
CA LEU A 425 -20.59 23.31 13.38
C LEU A 425 -20.61 21.79 13.35
N THR A 426 -21.79 21.20 13.33
CA THR A 426 -21.98 19.74 13.29
C THR A 426 -22.22 19.28 11.85
N PHE A 427 -21.43 18.31 11.40
CA PHE A 427 -21.70 17.58 10.15
C PHE A 427 -22.50 16.32 10.47
N VAL A 428 -23.51 16.02 9.65
CA VAL A 428 -24.38 14.86 9.83
C VAL A 428 -24.48 14.08 8.53
N ASN A 429 -24.06 12.81 8.56
CA ASN A 429 -24.34 11.87 7.48
C ASN A 429 -25.84 11.48 7.53
N GLN A 430 -26.60 11.80 6.49
CA GLN A 430 -28.01 11.43 6.34
C GLN A 430 -28.24 10.23 5.40
N ASP A 431 -27.15 9.62 4.93
CA ASP A 431 -27.20 8.33 4.23
C ASP A 431 -27.18 7.15 5.24
N ASP A 432 -26.91 7.42 6.52
CA ASP A 432 -26.93 6.49 7.65
C ASP A 432 -28.36 6.18 8.18
N PRO A 433 -28.66 4.97 8.72
CA PRO A 433 -27.82 3.76 8.79
C PRO A 433 -27.93 2.90 7.52
N LEU A 434 -28.59 3.41 6.49
CA LEU A 434 -29.07 2.64 5.35
C LEU A 434 -27.97 2.27 4.35
N THR A 435 -26.72 2.70 4.54
CA THR A 435 -25.71 2.62 3.49
C THR A 435 -24.30 2.37 4.00
N VAL A 436 -23.54 1.61 3.21
CA VAL A 436 -22.08 1.43 3.23
C VAL A 436 -21.31 2.71 2.82
N ARG A 437 -22.00 3.85 2.85
CA ARG A 437 -21.56 5.14 2.29
C ARG A 437 -21.14 6.06 3.42
N PHE A 438 -19.84 6.06 3.65
CA PHE A 438 -19.21 6.94 4.61
C PHE A 438 -18.88 8.29 3.96
N HIS A 439 -18.89 9.35 4.77
CA HIS A 439 -18.42 10.68 4.35
C HIS A 439 -17.30 11.12 5.26
N THR A 440 -16.28 11.77 4.71
CA THR A 440 -15.23 12.43 5.50
C THR A 440 -15.26 13.93 5.24
N ILE A 441 -14.96 14.71 6.28
CA ILE A 441 -14.82 16.17 6.20
C ILE A 441 -13.35 16.49 6.40
N THR A 442 -12.65 16.60 5.29
CA THR A 442 -11.21 16.86 5.29
C THR A 442 -10.93 18.29 4.88
N SER A 443 -10.04 18.95 5.62
CA SER A 443 -9.53 20.27 5.26
C SER A 443 -8.69 20.23 3.98
N CYS A 444 -9.04 21.07 3.01
CA CYS A 444 -8.31 21.23 1.77
C CYS A 444 -7.90 22.68 1.55
N LYS A 445 -6.85 22.91 0.76
CA LYS A 445 -6.39 24.24 0.41
C LYS A 445 -7.45 24.97 -0.41
N ALA A 446 -7.89 26.12 0.09
CA ALA A 446 -8.82 26.99 -0.61
C ALA A 446 -8.28 27.39 -2.00
N PRO A 447 -9.14 27.52 -3.03
CA PRO A 447 -10.61 27.53 -2.97
C PRO A 447 -11.28 26.15 -2.97
N CYS A 448 -10.50 25.06 -3.00
CA CYS A 448 -10.99 23.69 -2.99
C CYS A 448 -12.15 23.37 -3.97
N ASN A 449 -12.14 23.95 -5.19
CA ASN A 449 -13.25 23.87 -6.15
C ASN A 449 -12.84 23.37 -7.56
N ARG A 450 -11.88 22.46 -7.65
CA ARG A 450 -11.42 21.88 -8.94
C ARG A 450 -12.12 20.56 -9.23
N GLY A 451 -11.99 20.07 -10.46
CA GLY A 451 -12.51 18.74 -10.82
C GLY A 451 -11.91 17.66 -9.93
N SER A 452 -12.76 16.78 -9.40
CA SER A 452 -12.32 15.64 -8.61
C SER A 452 -11.57 14.63 -9.48
N GLY A 453 -10.78 13.82 -8.80
CA GLY A 453 -10.07 12.68 -9.37
C GLY A 453 -9.13 12.12 -8.32
N ILE A 454 -8.27 11.24 -8.76
CA ILE A 454 -7.22 10.65 -7.95
C ILE A 454 -6.34 11.73 -7.31
N ARG A 455 -6.09 12.83 -8.04
CA ARG A 455 -5.16 13.86 -7.60
C ARG A 455 -5.71 14.98 -6.76
N TYR A 456 -7.02 14.99 -6.58
CA TYR A 456 -7.69 16.16 -6.07
C TYR A 456 -9.12 15.81 -5.60
N PRO A 457 -9.58 16.31 -4.44
CA PRO A 457 -8.89 17.23 -3.53
C PRO A 457 -7.75 16.58 -2.74
N LEU A 458 -6.91 17.40 -2.12
CA LEU A 458 -5.88 16.96 -1.19
C LEU A 458 -6.22 17.41 0.22
N ALA A 459 -5.80 16.62 1.21
CA ALA A 459 -5.83 17.00 2.62
C ALA A 459 -4.70 17.99 2.95
N ASP A 460 -4.66 19.12 2.25
CA ASP A 460 -3.57 20.10 2.28
C ASP A 460 -3.98 21.45 2.87
N GLY A 461 -5.09 21.49 3.62
CA GLY A 461 -5.60 22.66 4.33
C GLY A 461 -4.53 23.39 5.16
N GLN A 462 -4.77 24.68 5.41
CA GLN A 462 -3.90 25.47 6.29
C GLN A 462 -3.98 24.97 7.73
N ASN A 463 -5.20 24.73 8.21
CA ASN A 463 -5.46 24.03 9.46
C ASN A 463 -5.68 22.56 9.12
N VAL A 464 -4.90 21.66 9.71
CA VAL A 464 -5.07 20.21 9.53
C VAL A 464 -6.32 19.77 10.29
N PHE A 465 -7.32 19.33 9.56
CA PHE A 465 -8.53 18.73 10.09
C PHE A 465 -8.99 17.59 9.18
N ASP A 466 -9.41 16.52 9.82
CA ASP A 466 -10.14 15.41 9.22
C ASP A 466 -11.12 14.87 10.26
N SER A 467 -12.33 14.52 9.83
CA SER A 467 -13.36 14.01 10.74
C SER A 467 -13.22 12.53 11.07
N GLY A 468 -12.43 11.77 10.31
CA GLY A 468 -12.64 10.35 10.13
C GLY A 468 -13.95 10.07 9.38
N GLU A 469 -14.26 8.79 9.22
CA GLU A 469 -15.50 8.34 8.60
C GLU A 469 -16.73 8.76 9.44
N LEU A 470 -17.66 9.49 8.81
CA LEU A 470 -18.98 9.80 9.37
C LEU A 470 -19.98 8.72 8.97
N GLY A 471 -20.36 7.85 9.90
CA GLY A 471 -21.38 6.81 9.72
C GLY A 471 -21.31 5.74 10.81
N PHE A 472 -22.36 4.92 10.93
CA PHE A 472 -22.40 3.76 11.81
C PHE A 472 -22.41 2.48 10.97
N GLY A 473 -21.65 1.46 11.38
CA GLY A 473 -21.63 0.18 10.69
C GLY A 473 -20.35 -0.60 10.90
N LEU A 474 -20.36 -1.87 10.49
CA LEU A 474 -19.14 -2.66 10.40
C LEU A 474 -18.41 -2.24 9.13
N THR A 475 -17.14 -1.86 9.27
CA THR A 475 -16.21 -1.71 8.14
C THR A 475 -15.65 -3.03 7.65
N ILE A 476 -15.99 -4.12 8.36
CA ILE A 476 -15.74 -5.50 7.93
C ILE A 476 -17.09 -6.20 7.92
N SER A 477 -17.63 -6.44 6.75
CA SER A 477 -18.78 -7.32 6.61
C SER A 477 -18.27 -8.77 6.60
N THR A 478 -18.65 -9.54 7.62
CA THR A 478 -18.42 -10.99 7.69
C THR A 478 -19.61 -11.75 7.11
N VAL A 479 -20.30 -11.16 6.12
CA VAL A 479 -21.52 -11.71 5.51
C VAL A 479 -21.14 -12.98 4.74
N GLY A 480 -21.05 -14.07 5.49
CA GLY A 480 -20.45 -15.34 5.06
C GLY A 480 -20.05 -16.25 6.23
N LEU A 481 -19.90 -15.72 7.46
CA LEU A 481 -19.59 -16.52 8.66
C LEU A 481 -20.64 -16.41 9.79
N TYR A 482 -21.45 -15.34 9.85
CA TYR A 482 -22.52 -15.20 10.86
C TYR A 482 -23.70 -14.39 10.31
N ASP A 483 -24.93 -14.91 10.51
CA ASP A 483 -26.20 -14.21 10.28
C ASP A 483 -26.34 -13.04 11.27
N ASN A 484 -26.73 -11.86 10.74
CA ASN A 484 -27.37 -10.69 11.36
C ASN A 484 -27.01 -10.21 12.78
N GLY A 485 -26.88 -8.88 12.94
CA GLY A 485 -27.48 -8.20 14.11
C GLY A 485 -26.62 -7.16 14.84
N ASP A 486 -27.18 -5.95 14.98
CA ASP A 486 -27.01 -5.04 16.12
C ASP A 486 -25.60 -4.70 16.61
N ALA A 487 -24.70 -4.28 15.72
CA ALA A 487 -23.46 -3.62 16.15
C ALA A 487 -23.73 -2.15 16.53
N LYS A 488 -23.96 -1.88 17.82
CA LYS A 488 -24.04 -0.52 18.41
C LYS A 488 -22.67 0.19 18.51
N THR A 489 -21.60 -0.39 17.98
CA THR A 489 -20.25 0.17 18.05
C THR A 489 -19.51 -0.15 16.75
N PRO A 490 -19.06 0.86 15.99
CA PRO A 490 -18.36 0.65 14.73
C PRO A 490 -16.97 0.06 14.92
N ILE A 491 -16.52 -0.72 13.93
CA ILE A 491 -15.18 -1.33 13.88
C ILE A 491 -14.14 -0.42 13.18
N THR A 492 -14.56 0.73 12.63
CA THR A 492 -13.67 1.89 12.44
C THR A 492 -13.86 2.96 13.50
N ALA A 493 -12.91 3.88 13.52
CA ALA A 493 -13.02 5.18 14.18
C ALA A 493 -14.13 6.04 13.53
N ALA A 494 -15.38 5.60 13.55
CA ALA A 494 -16.44 6.58 13.70
C ALA A 494 -16.20 7.16 15.09
N ILE A 495 -15.63 8.36 15.12
CA ILE A 495 -15.36 9.01 16.39
C ILE A 495 -16.73 9.41 16.94
N ASP A 496 -17.32 8.54 17.78
CA ASP A 496 -18.46 8.89 18.65
C ASP A 496 -18.11 10.04 19.60
N THR A 497 -16.83 10.40 19.65
CA THR A 497 -16.31 11.60 20.30
C THR A 497 -16.20 12.72 19.27
N PRO A 498 -16.82 13.89 19.48
CA PRO A 498 -16.52 15.08 18.69
C PRO A 498 -15.00 15.26 18.56
N ALA A 499 -14.51 15.68 17.38
CA ALA A 499 -13.11 16.04 17.21
C ALA A 499 -12.65 16.90 18.39
N ALA A 500 -11.56 16.48 19.04
CA ALA A 500 -11.08 17.09 20.28
C ALA A 500 -11.00 18.62 20.09
N LYS A 501 -11.47 19.40 21.06
CA LYS A 501 -11.58 20.88 20.93
C LYS A 501 -10.25 21.53 20.58
N GLU A 502 -9.13 20.88 20.91
CA GLU A 502 -7.77 21.33 20.58
C GLU A 502 -7.46 21.22 19.07
N LYS A 503 -8.15 20.33 18.33
CA LYS A 503 -8.07 20.21 16.87
C LYS A 503 -8.95 21.23 16.14
N CYS A 504 -9.93 21.81 16.81
CA CYS A 504 -10.70 22.95 16.31
C CYS A 504 -9.86 24.23 16.50
N ALA A 505 -9.38 24.82 15.40
CA ALA A 505 -8.46 25.95 15.45
C ALA A 505 -8.90 27.05 16.44
N LYS A 506 -8.10 27.31 17.47
CA LYS A 506 -8.09 28.60 18.17
C LYS A 506 -7.31 29.60 17.32
N ASN A 507 -7.86 30.02 16.18
CA ASN A 507 -7.31 31.17 15.47
C ASN A 507 -7.78 32.45 16.16
N GLY A 508 -7.09 32.78 17.26
CA GLY A 508 -6.96 34.16 17.72
C GLY A 508 -5.98 34.87 16.81
N ALA A 509 -6.49 35.49 15.74
CA ALA A 509 -5.77 36.56 15.07
C ALA A 509 -6.07 37.85 15.86
N THR A 510 -5.22 38.18 16.82
CA THR A 510 -4.99 39.59 17.18
C THR A 510 -4.25 40.23 16.03
N SER A 511 -4.94 41.03 15.22
CA SER A 511 -4.31 42.07 14.40
C SER A 511 -4.50 43.41 15.12
N THR A 512 -3.40 44.00 15.57
CA THR A 512 -3.26 45.46 15.68
C THR A 512 -3.35 46.10 14.30
#